data_AF-A0A4U9HU79-F1
#
_entry.id   AF-A0A4U9HU79-F1
#
_cell.length_a   1.000
_cell.length_b   1.000
_cell.length_c   1.000
_cell.angle_alpha   90.00
_cell.angle_beta   90.00
_cell.angle_gamma   90.00
#
_symmetry.space_group_name_H-M   'P 1'
#
loop_
_entity.id
_entity.type
_entity.pdbx_description
1 polymer ?
#
loop_
_entity_poly.entity_id
_entity_poly.type
_entity_poly.pdbx_seq_one_letter_code
_entity_poly.pdbx_strand_id
1 'polypeptide(L)'
;MATQVIWNGNDVDGSITSHLVTGSGRHTQFSHLGKPTNRTFVTRTVADCMIHENKIYREWVVSDNMSLMKQLGLNTDEIAFNMAKEQFDKGFRVTDIGENAACWAVSPGNGL
;
A
#
# COMPACT_ATOMS: atom_id res chain seq x y z
N MET A 1 1.26 -9.52 9.90
CA MET A 1 1.90 -9.05 11.15
C MET A 1 2.84 -7.90 10.82
N ALA A 2 2.86 -6.84 11.62
CA ALA A 2 3.86 -5.79 11.49
C ALA A 2 5.24 -6.38 11.82
N THR A 3 6.12 -6.39 10.82
CA THR A 3 7.46 -6.96 10.91
C THR A 3 8.50 -5.92 11.28
N GLN A 4 8.31 -4.68 10.84
CA GLN A 4 9.14 -3.54 11.23
C GLN A 4 8.23 -2.33 11.40
N VAL A 5 8.53 -1.51 12.40
CA VAL A 5 7.78 -0.29 12.71
C VAL A 5 8.80 0.81 12.99
N ILE A 6 8.66 1.93 12.29
CA ILE A 6 9.33 3.18 12.63
C ILE A 6 8.26 4.20 12.99
N TRP A 7 8.55 5.07 13.94
CA TRP A 7 7.60 6.09 14.37
C TRP A 7 8.31 7.33 14.87
N ASN A 8 7.61 8.46 14.84
CA ASN A 8 8.05 9.72 15.41
C ASN A 8 6.83 10.51 15.91
N GLY A 9 7.01 11.34 16.94
CA GLY A 9 5.96 12.21 17.51
C GLY A 9 5.70 11.97 18.99
N ASN A 10 4.58 12.48 19.49
CA ASN A 10 4.19 12.39 20.90
C ASN A 10 2.65 12.40 21.07
N ASP A 11 2.19 12.19 22.31
CA ASP A 11 0.77 12.07 22.63
C ASP A 11 -0.01 13.40 22.61
N VAL A 12 0.67 14.53 22.44
CA VAL A 12 0.09 15.88 22.42
C VAL A 12 -0.09 16.38 20.97
N ASP A 13 1.00 16.36 20.19
CA ASP A 13 1.05 16.86 18.82
C ASP A 13 0.59 15.80 17.80
N GLY A 14 0.59 14.53 18.21
CA GLY A 14 0.33 13.37 17.35
C GLY A 14 1.59 12.61 16.97
N SER A 15 1.40 11.42 16.42
CA SER A 15 2.47 10.53 15.96
C SER A 15 2.27 10.10 14.52
N ILE A 16 3.37 9.90 13.81
CA ILE A 16 3.41 9.29 12.49
C ILE A 16 4.11 7.95 12.64
N THR A 17 3.50 6.90 12.12
CA THR A 17 4.03 5.54 12.17
C THR A 17 4.10 4.96 10.77
N SER A 18 5.19 4.30 10.41
CA SER A 18 5.31 3.50 9.18
C SER A 18 5.52 2.04 9.57
N HIS A 19 4.67 1.17 9.02
CA HIS A 19 4.64 -0.26 9.32
C HIS A 19 4.98 -1.06 8.07
N LEU A 20 6.09 -1.79 8.07
CA LEU A 20 6.30 -2.87 7.12
C LEU A 20 5.55 -4.10 7.63
N VAL A 21 4.46 -4.45 6.97
CA VAL A 21 3.59 -5.57 7.29
C VAL A 21 3.88 -6.73 6.33
N THR A 22 4.11 -7.91 6.89
CA THR A 22 4.17 -9.16 6.12
C THR A 22 2.95 -10.01 6.44
N GLY A 23 2.21 -10.40 5.41
CA GLY A 23 1.05 -11.30 5.50
C GLY A 23 1.36 -12.64 4.85
N SER A 24 0.68 -13.70 5.29
CA SER A 24 0.68 -14.99 4.61
C SER A 24 -0.75 -15.50 4.47
N GLY A 25 -1.00 -16.26 3.41
CA GLY A 25 -2.33 -16.75 3.12
C GLY A 25 -2.34 -17.88 2.10
N ARG A 26 -3.54 -18.37 1.80
CA ARG A 26 -3.79 -19.37 0.76
C ARG A 26 -4.95 -18.93 -0.11
N HIS A 27 -4.76 -18.98 -1.43
CA HIS A 27 -5.79 -18.53 -2.38
C HIS A 27 -6.85 -19.62 -2.59
N THR A 28 -7.83 -19.67 -1.68
CA THR A 28 -8.88 -20.70 -1.61
C THR A 28 -10.23 -20.24 -2.14
N GLN A 29 -10.41 -18.93 -2.38
CA GLN A 29 -11.67 -18.35 -2.82
C GLN A 29 -11.50 -17.54 -4.11
N PHE A 30 -12.61 -17.28 -4.79
CA PHE A 30 -12.63 -16.36 -5.92
C PHE A 30 -12.31 -14.94 -5.46
N SER A 31 -11.53 -14.23 -6.26
CA SER A 31 -11.17 -12.84 -6.00
C SER A 31 -11.03 -12.08 -7.33
N HIS A 32 -10.65 -10.80 -7.26
CA HIS A 32 -10.26 -10.02 -8.43
C HIS A 32 -9.06 -10.63 -9.19
N LEU A 33 -8.33 -11.56 -8.56
CA LEU A 33 -7.24 -12.33 -9.17
C LEU A 33 -7.71 -13.61 -9.88
N GLY A 34 -9.03 -13.84 -9.95
CA GLY A 34 -9.65 -14.94 -10.67
C GLY A 34 -9.99 -16.15 -9.80
N LYS A 35 -9.90 -17.35 -10.40
CA LYS A 35 -10.25 -18.63 -9.79
C LYS A 35 -9.28 -19.00 -8.65
N PRO A 36 -9.75 -19.72 -7.61
CA PRO A 36 -8.88 -20.18 -6.54
C PRO A 36 -7.79 -21.11 -7.06
N THR A 37 -6.53 -20.79 -6.77
CA THR A 37 -5.36 -21.56 -7.21
C THR A 37 -4.88 -22.59 -6.17
N ASN A 38 -5.40 -22.52 -4.94
CA ASN A 38 -4.96 -23.30 -3.78
C ASN A 38 -3.47 -23.16 -3.43
N ARG A 39 -2.77 -22.18 -4.00
CA ARG A 39 -1.38 -21.86 -3.68
C ARG A 39 -1.30 -21.00 -2.42
N THR A 40 -0.24 -21.21 -1.66
CA THR A 40 0.15 -20.32 -0.56
C THR A 40 0.88 -19.11 -1.11
N PHE A 41 0.75 -17.98 -0.43
CA PHE A 41 1.43 -16.75 -0.81
C PHE A 41 1.84 -15.96 0.43
N VAL A 42 2.79 -15.06 0.22
CA VAL A 42 3.26 -14.05 1.17
C VAL A 42 3.08 -12.68 0.53
N THR A 43 2.51 -11.73 1.29
CA THR A 43 2.37 -10.33 0.88
C THR A 43 3.28 -9.44 1.70
N ARG A 44 3.70 -8.34 1.08
CA ARG A 44 4.37 -7.23 1.76
C ARG A 44 3.61 -5.94 1.49
N THR A 45 3.41 -5.19 2.55
CA THR A 45 2.66 -3.94 2.54
C THR A 45 3.37 -2.95 3.45
N VAL A 46 3.53 -1.71 2.98
CA VAL A 46 3.92 -0.58 3.82
C VAL A 46 2.68 0.25 4.10
N ALA A 47 2.41 0.52 5.37
CA ALA A 47 1.31 1.37 5.80
C ALA A 47 1.85 2.54 6.61
N ASP A 48 1.64 3.75 6.11
CA ASP A 48 1.99 5.01 6.78
C ASP A 48 0.73 5.59 7.41
N CYS A 49 0.71 5.69 8.74
CA CYS A 49 -0.44 6.16 9.50
C CYS A 49 -0.09 7.47 10.22
N MET A 50 -0.98 8.45 10.15
CA MET A 50 -0.95 9.62 11.02
C MET A 50 -1.98 9.45 12.14
N ILE A 51 -1.53 9.65 13.37
CA ILE A 51 -2.26 9.33 14.59
C ILE A 51 -2.38 10.58 15.46
N HIS A 52 -3.58 10.88 15.93
CA HIS A 52 -3.85 11.94 16.89
C HIS A 52 -4.91 11.46 17.88
N GLU A 53 -4.75 11.75 19.18
CA GLU A 53 -5.63 11.25 20.25
C GLU A 53 -5.93 9.73 20.15
N ASN A 54 -4.89 8.95 19.88
CA ASN A 54 -4.98 7.49 19.74
C ASN A 54 -5.92 7.02 18.59
N LYS A 55 -6.14 7.87 17.59
CA LYS A 55 -6.94 7.57 16.39
C LYS A 55 -6.11 7.79 15.14
N ILE A 56 -6.09 6.79 14.24
CA ILE A 56 -5.54 6.95 12.90
C ILE A 56 -6.53 7.81 12.09
N TYR A 57 -6.10 9.00 11.67
CA TYR A 57 -6.96 9.91 10.91
C TYR A 57 -6.59 9.94 9.42
N ARG A 58 -5.37 9.51 9.05
CA ARG A 58 -4.94 9.28 7.68
C ARG A 58 -4.08 8.03 7.61
N GLU A 59 -4.25 7.28 6.53
CA GLU A 59 -3.48 6.08 6.26
C GLU A 59 -3.19 5.98 4.76
N TRP A 60 -1.91 5.80 4.41
CA TRP A 60 -1.48 5.46 3.07
C TRP A 60 -0.93 4.05 3.07
N VAL A 61 -1.39 3.23 2.11
CA VAL A 61 -1.04 1.82 2.05
C VAL A 61 -0.52 1.47 0.67
N VAL A 62 0.69 0.93 0.60
CA VAL A 62 1.29 0.39 -0.62
C VAL A 62 1.53 -1.10 -0.44
N SER A 63 0.97 -1.92 -1.33
CA SER A 63 1.12 -3.38 -1.32
C SER A 63 1.78 -3.89 -2.59
N ASP A 64 2.69 -4.86 -2.45
CA ASP A 64 3.33 -5.53 -3.59
C ASP A 64 2.39 -6.58 -4.21
N ASN A 65 1.46 -6.09 -5.03
CA ASN A 65 0.48 -6.92 -5.71
C ASN A 65 1.11 -7.78 -6.84
N MET A 66 2.21 -7.33 -7.44
CA MET A 66 2.86 -8.07 -8.51
C MET A 66 3.50 -9.36 -7.98
N SER A 67 4.19 -9.29 -6.84
CA SER A 67 4.77 -10.47 -6.18
C SER A 67 3.69 -11.48 -5.81
N LEU A 68 2.55 -11.02 -5.30
CA LEU A 68 1.39 -11.87 -5.02
C LEU A 68 0.94 -12.61 -6.28
N MET A 69 0.70 -11.89 -7.39
CA MET A 69 0.24 -12.48 -8.65
C MET A 69 1.22 -13.52 -9.19
N LYS A 70 2.53 -13.25 -9.11
CA LYS A 70 3.58 -14.20 -9.52
C LYS A 70 3.55 -15.48 -8.69
N GLN A 71 3.39 -15.38 -7.37
CA GLN A 71 3.28 -16.54 -6.48
C GLN A 71 2.05 -17.41 -6.81
N LEU A 72 0.95 -16.78 -7.20
CA LEU A 72 -0.26 -17.48 -7.66
C LEU A 72 -0.11 -18.11 -9.05
N GLY A 73 0.96 -17.81 -9.78
CA GLY A 73 1.22 -18.34 -11.13
C GLY A 73 0.40 -17.66 -12.22
N LEU A 74 -0.01 -16.41 -11.98
CA LEU A 74 -0.74 -15.62 -12.97
C LEU A 74 0.23 -15.00 -13.98
N ASN A 75 -0.22 -14.82 -15.22
CA ASN A 75 0.53 -14.08 -16.23
C ASN A 75 0.45 -12.58 -15.93
N THR A 76 1.47 -12.05 -15.23
CA THR A 76 1.48 -10.65 -14.79
C THR A 76 1.52 -9.66 -15.95
N ASP A 77 2.15 -10.02 -17.07
CA ASP A 77 2.25 -9.14 -18.23
C ASP A 77 0.89 -8.95 -18.91
N GLU A 78 0.13 -10.03 -19.05
CA GLU A 78 -1.23 -9.98 -19.59
C GLU A 78 -2.17 -9.19 -18.67
N ILE A 79 -2.09 -9.42 -17.36
CA ILE A 79 -2.88 -8.68 -16.38
C ILE A 79 -2.53 -7.19 -16.42
N ALA A 80 -1.24 -6.84 -16.38
CA ALA A 80 -0.79 -5.46 -16.43
C ALA A 80 -1.22 -4.76 -17.72
N PHE A 81 -1.12 -5.44 -18.87
CA PHE A 81 -1.57 -4.91 -20.15
C PHE A 81 -3.09 -4.65 -20.15
N ASN A 82 -3.89 -5.60 -19.67
CA ASN A 82 -5.34 -5.45 -19.60
C ASN A 82 -5.75 -4.31 -18.64
N MET A 83 -5.09 -4.21 -17.49
CA MET A 83 -5.31 -3.11 -16.53
C MET A 83 -4.94 -1.74 -17.13
N ALA A 84 -3.83 -1.66 -17.86
CA ALA A 84 -3.39 -0.42 -18.50
C ALA A 84 -4.35 -0.03 -19.64
N LYS A 85 -4.78 -1.00 -20.46
CA LYS A 85 -5.77 -0.79 -21.52
C LYS A 85 -7.09 -0.28 -20.95
N GLU A 86 -7.60 -0.90 -19.90
CA GLU A 86 -8.84 -0.46 -19.26
C GLU A 86 -8.75 0.97 -18.71
N GLN A 87 -7.62 1.33 -18.08
CA GLN A 87 -7.38 2.70 -17.61
C GLN A 87 -7.31 3.71 -18.76
N PHE A 88 -6.63 3.33 -19.85
CA PHE A 88 -6.51 4.15 -21.05
C PHE A 88 -7.88 4.38 -21.71
N ASP A 89 -8.69 3.34 -21.84
CA ASP A 89 -10.04 3.40 -22.41
C ASP A 89 -10.97 4.30 -21.58
N LYS A 90 -10.77 4.33 -20.26
CA LYS A 90 -11.46 5.25 -19.33
C LYS A 90 -10.94 6.70 -19.40
N GLY A 91 -9.93 6.98 -20.21
CA GLY A 91 -9.36 8.31 -20.38
C GLY A 91 -8.33 8.72 -19.32
N PHE A 92 -7.92 7.82 -18.42
CA PHE A 92 -6.85 8.11 -17.46
C PHE A 92 -5.49 8.09 -18.17
N ARG A 93 -4.91 9.26 -18.37
CA ARG A 93 -3.60 9.44 -19.05
C ARG A 93 -2.42 9.45 -18.07
N VAL A 94 -2.67 9.80 -16.82
CA VAL A 94 -1.72 9.83 -15.71
C VAL A 94 -2.46 9.26 -14.51
N THR A 95 -1.89 8.24 -13.89
CA THR A 95 -2.31 7.85 -12.54
C THR A 95 -1.77 8.95 -11.63
N ASP A 96 -2.55 10.01 -11.45
CA ASP A 96 -2.21 11.03 -10.47
C ASP A 96 -2.25 10.34 -9.11
N ILE A 97 -1.08 10.02 -8.56
CA ILE A 97 -0.94 9.67 -7.16
C ILE A 97 -1.07 11.00 -6.41
N GLY A 98 -2.29 11.53 -6.42
CA GLY A 98 -2.64 12.82 -5.85
C GLY A 98 -2.48 12.76 -4.33
N GLU A 99 -1.35 13.25 -3.83
CA GLU A 99 -1.20 14.27 -2.78
C GLU A 99 0.30 14.72 -2.72
N ASN A 100 0.93 14.96 -3.88
CA ASN A 100 2.33 15.39 -3.98
C ASN A 100 2.46 16.91 -3.78
N ALA A 101 2.20 17.40 -2.57
CA ALA A 101 2.66 18.74 -2.16
C ALA A 101 2.87 18.91 -0.65
N ALA A 102 2.21 18.10 0.19
CA ALA A 102 2.28 18.27 1.65
C ALA A 102 3.13 17.21 2.38
N CYS A 103 3.48 16.10 1.71
CA CYS A 103 4.06 14.93 2.38
C CYS A 103 5.47 15.17 2.95
N TRP A 104 6.19 16.21 2.49
CA TRP A 104 7.54 16.55 3.01
C TRP A 104 7.70 18.01 3.44
N ALA A 105 6.62 18.71 3.82
CA ALA A 105 6.80 19.94 4.58
C ALA A 105 7.28 19.57 6.00
N VAL A 106 8.58 19.31 6.13
CA VAL A 106 9.31 19.69 7.33
C VAL A 106 8.86 21.10 7.63
N SER A 107 8.17 21.28 8.75
CA SER A 107 7.77 22.59 9.22
C SER A 107 8.98 23.52 9.13
N PRO A 108 8.92 24.67 8.42
CA PRO A 108 9.98 25.66 8.50
C PRO A 108 9.90 26.28 9.91
N GLY A 109 10.59 25.65 10.86
CA GLY A 109 10.46 25.97 12.28
C GLY A 109 11.60 25.39 13.12
N ASN A 110 12.68 26.17 13.18
CA ASN A 110 13.76 26.19 14.18
C ASN A 110 14.95 25.25 14.00
N GLY A 111 15.99 25.81 13.39
CA GLY A 111 17.32 25.69 13.98
C GLY A 111 17.36 26.47 15.30
N LEU A 112 17.53 25.74 16.40
CA LEU A 112 18.36 26.04 17.58
C LEU A 112 18.69 24.69 18.22
#